data_AF-A0A8E2E814-F1
#
_entry.id   AF-A0A8E2E814-F1
#
_cell.length_a   1.000
_cell.length_b   1.000
_cell.length_c   1.000
_cell.angle_alpha   90.00
_cell.angle_beta   90.00
_cell.angle_gamma   90.00
#
_symmetry.space_group_name_H-M   'P 1'
#
loop_
_entity.id
_entity.type
_entity.pdbx_description
1 polymer ?
#
loop_
_entity_poly.entity_id
_entity_poly.type
_entity_poly.pdbx_seq_one_letter_code
_entity_poly.pdbx_strand_id
1 'polypeptide(L)'
;MYATAKQLVGDGADILALGCAGMMKLKPAVEDVVGSDVQVVDRVLAGVHHLVGMVRMGAVAAKKGMYMYSCGKGAEESGLLLVHLGSRSQIKGAGEIRRRLRSGFGLWVAP
;
A
#
# COMPACT_ATOMS: atom_id res chain seq x y z
N MET A 1 0.23 24.54 -14.76
CA MET A 1 -0.42 23.23 -14.63
C MET A 1 -1.54 23.03 -15.65
N TYR A 2 -2.52 23.93 -15.76
CA TYR A 2 -3.59 23.85 -16.77
C TYR A 2 -3.10 23.89 -18.22
N ALA A 3 -2.15 24.79 -18.52
CA ALA A 3 -1.53 24.85 -19.85
C ALA A 3 -0.83 23.53 -20.22
N THR A 4 -0.12 22.94 -19.26
CA THR A 4 0.53 21.63 -19.41
C THR A 4 -0.49 20.51 -19.62
N ALA A 5 -1.60 20.52 -18.89
CA ALA A 5 -2.67 19.54 -19.08
C ALA A 5 -3.26 19.61 -20.49
N LYS A 6 -3.59 20.82 -20.97
CA LYS A 6 -4.07 21.01 -22.36
C LYS A 6 -3.04 20.59 -23.40
N GLN A 7 -1.75 20.91 -23.17
CA GLN A 7 -0.68 20.50 -24.07
C GLN A 7 -0.59 18.98 -24.16
N LEU A 8 -0.57 18.27 -23.03
CA LEU A 8 -0.50 16.81 -23.01
C LEU A 8 -1.69 16.16 -23.73
N VAL A 9 -2.89 16.73 -23.58
CA VAL A 9 -4.08 16.28 -24.32
C VAL A 9 -3.94 16.56 -25.81
N GLY A 10 -3.42 17.73 -26.19
CA GLY A 10 -3.10 18.05 -27.59
C GLY A 10 -2.05 17.14 -28.19
N ASP A 11 -1.14 16.62 -27.37
CA ASP A 11 -0.12 15.62 -27.74
C ASP A 11 -0.69 14.17 -27.78
N GLY A 12 -1.98 13.99 -27.50
CA GLY A 12 -2.69 12.69 -27.61
C GLY A 12 -2.84 11.92 -26.29
N ALA A 13 -2.72 12.57 -25.12
CA ALA A 13 -2.96 11.91 -23.85
C ALA A 13 -4.47 11.76 -23.56
N ASP A 14 -4.95 10.52 -23.54
CA ASP A 14 -6.34 10.20 -23.16
C ASP A 14 -6.52 10.08 -21.63
N ILE A 15 -5.43 10.00 -20.87
CA ILE A 15 -5.43 9.86 -19.41
C ILE A 15 -4.38 10.78 -18.79
N LEU A 16 -4.81 11.57 -17.80
CA LEU A 16 -3.94 12.43 -17.00
C LEU A 16 -3.88 11.95 -15.56
N ALA A 17 -2.69 11.51 -15.12
CA ALA A 17 -2.47 11.07 -13.74
C ALA A 17 -1.84 12.19 -12.90
N LEU A 18 -2.57 12.69 -11.90
CA LEU A 18 -2.12 13.76 -11.01
C LEU A 18 -1.06 13.23 -10.04
N GLY A 19 0.14 13.80 -10.14
CA GLY A 19 1.33 13.08 -9.72
C GLY A 19 1.87 13.31 -8.32
N CYS A 20 1.35 14.31 -7.63
CA CYS A 20 1.84 14.75 -6.34
C CYS A 20 0.68 14.86 -5.36
N ALA A 21 0.92 14.57 -4.07
CA ALA A 21 -0.09 14.69 -3.03
C ALA A 21 -0.68 16.10 -2.91
N GLY A 22 0.10 17.14 -3.25
CA GLY A 22 -0.40 18.52 -3.30
C GLY A 22 -1.45 18.77 -4.38
N MET A 23 -1.66 17.84 -5.32
CA MET A 23 -2.54 18.02 -6.47
C MET A 23 -3.93 17.39 -6.29
N MET A 24 -4.22 16.72 -5.18
CA MET A 24 -5.49 15.99 -4.97
C MET A 24 -6.72 16.87 -5.19
N LYS A 25 -6.66 18.13 -4.76
CA LYS A 25 -7.76 19.10 -4.89
C LYS A 25 -7.89 19.70 -6.30
N LEU A 26 -6.95 19.44 -7.19
CA LEU A 26 -6.92 19.99 -8.55
C LEU A 26 -7.67 19.13 -9.56
N LYS A 27 -8.08 17.90 -9.19
CA LYS A 27 -8.79 17.00 -10.11
C LYS A 27 -10.00 17.67 -10.80
N PRO A 28 -10.96 18.27 -10.07
CA PRO A 28 -12.11 18.90 -10.73
C PRO A 28 -11.70 20.04 -11.67
N ALA A 29 -10.77 20.89 -11.23
CA ALA A 29 -10.29 22.01 -12.03
C ALA A 29 -9.51 21.57 -13.27
N VAL A 30 -8.87 20.38 -13.25
CA VAL A 30 -8.22 19.81 -14.44
C VAL A 30 -9.26 19.20 -15.36
N GLU A 31 -10.24 18.45 -14.83
CA GLU A 31 -11.35 17.87 -15.60
C GLU A 31 -12.12 18.96 -16.39
N ASP A 32 -12.43 20.08 -15.75
CA ASP A 32 -13.10 21.23 -16.39
C ASP A 32 -12.28 21.81 -17.56
N VAL A 33 -10.96 21.71 -17.49
CA VAL A 33 -10.03 22.31 -18.45
C VAL A 33 -9.78 21.41 -19.66
N VAL A 34 -9.81 20.08 -19.47
CA VAL A 34 -9.46 19.10 -20.50
C VAL A 34 -10.68 18.46 -21.17
N GLY A 35 -11.86 18.58 -20.56
CA GLY A 35 -13.10 18.01 -21.09
C GLY A 35 -13.32 16.56 -20.67
N SER A 36 -14.51 16.06 -20.98
CA SER A 36 -15.02 14.75 -20.55
C SER A 36 -14.34 13.55 -21.21
N ASP A 37 -13.66 13.75 -22.34
CA ASP A 37 -13.06 12.68 -23.12
C ASP A 37 -11.70 12.22 -22.56
N VAL A 38 -11.17 12.96 -21.58
CA VAL A 38 -9.87 12.68 -20.94
C VAL A 38 -10.09 12.23 -19.50
N GLN A 39 -9.56 11.06 -19.14
CA GLN A 39 -9.70 10.55 -17.78
C GLN A 39 -8.66 11.18 -16.84
N VAL A 40 -9.12 11.88 -15.79
CA VAL A 40 -8.22 12.46 -14.79
C VAL A 40 -8.19 11.60 -13.52
N VAL A 41 -7.01 11.11 -13.16
CA VAL A 41 -6.79 10.18 -12.05
C VAL A 41 -6.01 10.84 -10.92
N ASP A 42 -6.60 10.88 -9.72
CA ASP A 42 -5.86 11.18 -8.48
C ASP A 42 -5.02 9.96 -8.07
N ARG A 43 -3.69 10.06 -8.22
CA ARG A 43 -2.79 8.95 -7.88
C ARG A 43 -2.69 8.68 -6.38
N VAL A 44 -3.01 9.64 -5.51
CA VAL A 44 -3.03 9.39 -4.06
C VAL A 44 -4.20 8.48 -3.71
N LEU A 45 -5.41 8.86 -4.14
CA LEU A 45 -6.60 8.05 -3.86
C LEU A 45 -6.50 6.67 -4.52
N ALA A 46 -6.02 6.60 -5.76
CA ALA A 46 -5.76 5.34 -6.44
C ALA A 46 -4.76 4.46 -5.67
N GLY A 47 -3.67 5.04 -5.15
CA GLY A 47 -2.70 4.34 -4.32
C GLY A 47 -3.27 3.82 -3.01
N VAL A 48 -4.13 4.60 -2.34
CA VAL A 48 -4.85 4.17 -1.13
C VAL A 48 -5.75 2.97 -1.44
N HIS A 49 -6.53 3.02 -2.52
CA HIS A 49 -7.39 1.90 -2.92
C HIS A 49 -6.57 0.64 -3.24
N HIS A 50 -5.42 0.79 -3.91
CA HIS A 50 -4.53 -0.32 -4.17
C HIS A 50 -3.98 -0.94 -2.87
N LEU A 51 -3.56 -0.11 -1.92
CA LEU A 51 -3.11 -0.54 -0.60
C LEU A 51 -4.20 -1.27 0.19
N VAL A 52 -5.42 -0.73 0.21
CA VAL A 52 -6.57 -1.37 0.85
C VAL A 52 -6.81 -2.75 0.24
N GLY A 53 -6.75 -2.87 -1.09
CA GLY A 53 -6.84 -4.16 -1.78
C GLY A 53 -5.77 -5.14 -1.31
N MET A 54 -4.51 -4.72 -1.25
CA MET A 54 -3.40 -5.55 -0.76
C MET A 54 -3.61 -6.03 0.68
N VAL A 55 -4.02 -5.14 1.58
CA VAL A 55 -4.30 -5.48 3.00
C VAL A 55 -5.43 -6.50 3.10
N ARG A 56 -6.52 -6.31 2.34
CA ARG A 56 -7.67 -7.23 2.36
C ARG A 56 -7.33 -8.62 1.82
N MET A 57 -6.38 -8.71 0.89
CA MET A 57 -5.87 -9.98 0.38
C MET A 57 -4.83 -10.63 1.32
N GLY A 58 -4.41 -9.96 2.40
CA GLY A 58 -3.32 -10.43 3.25
C GLY A 58 -1.95 -10.37 2.57
N ALA A 59 -1.79 -9.53 1.54
CA ALA A 59 -0.54 -9.40 0.80
C ALA A 59 0.53 -8.69 1.66
N VAL A 60 1.77 -9.19 1.56
CA VAL A 60 2.95 -8.58 2.19
C VAL A 60 4.03 -8.36 1.13
N ALA A 61 4.85 -7.34 1.33
CA ALA A 61 6.00 -7.10 0.45
C ALA A 61 6.92 -8.34 0.45
N ALA A 62 7.34 -8.78 -0.74
CA ALA A 62 8.29 -9.87 -0.87
C ALA A 62 9.60 -9.54 -0.12
N LYS A 63 10.04 -10.44 0.76
CA LYS A 63 11.28 -10.28 1.56
C LYS A 63 12.46 -11.06 1.01
N LYS A 64 12.38 -11.50 -0.24
CA LYS A 64 13.43 -12.21 -0.96
C LYS A 64 13.69 -11.51 -2.30
N GLY A 65 14.92 -11.60 -2.80
CA GLY A 65 15.30 -11.05 -4.10
C GLY A 65 15.41 -9.53 -4.09
N MET A 66 14.88 -8.87 -5.13
CA MET A 66 15.09 -7.43 -5.37
C MET A 66 14.47 -6.50 -4.32
N TYR A 67 13.51 -6.98 -3.53
CA TYR A 67 12.79 -6.19 -2.52
C TYR A 67 13.27 -6.46 -1.08
N MET A 68 14.44 -7.09 -0.92
CA MET A 68 15.06 -7.22 0.40
C MET A 68 15.36 -5.84 0.97
N TYR A 69 15.20 -5.70 2.29
CA TYR A 69 15.50 -4.46 2.98
C TYR A 69 16.92 -3.99 2.65
N SER A 70 17.09 -2.70 2.35
CA SER A 70 18.39 -2.06 2.50
C SER A 70 18.85 -2.30 3.93
N CYS A 71 20.08 -2.79 4.13
CA CYS A 71 20.64 -3.14 5.43
C CYS A 71 20.57 -1.96 6.42
N GLY A 72 19.42 -1.84 7.09
CA GLY A 72 19.11 -0.90 8.14
C GLY A 72 18.36 -1.69 9.21
N LYS A 73 18.52 -1.28 10.48
CA LYS A 73 18.09 -1.98 11.70
C LYS A 73 16.58 -2.28 11.86
N GLY A 74 15.79 -2.33 10.78
CA GLY A 74 14.35 -2.58 10.80
C GLY A 74 13.90 -4.00 10.40
N ALA A 75 14.84 -4.90 10.10
CA ALA A 75 14.51 -6.29 9.73
C ALA A 75 13.95 -7.12 10.91
N GLU A 76 14.28 -6.75 12.15
CA GLU A 76 13.85 -7.47 13.36
C GLU A 76 12.43 -7.08 13.81
N GLU A 77 12.01 -5.83 13.58
CA GLU A 77 10.69 -5.34 14.01
C GLU A 77 9.55 -5.68 13.04
N SER A 78 9.85 -5.99 11.78
CA SER A 78 8.83 -6.22 10.76
C SER A 78 8.42 -7.69 10.58
N GLY A 79 9.03 -8.61 11.35
CA GLY A 79 8.54 -9.98 11.54
C GLY A 79 7.46 -10.12 12.62
N LEU A 80 7.12 -9.04 13.33
CA LEU A 80 6.24 -9.08 14.50
C LEU A 80 5.33 -7.85 14.60
N LEU A 81 4.66 -7.47 13.52
CA LEU A 81 3.35 -6.82 13.65
C LEU A 81 2.27 -7.90 13.59
N LEU A 82 2.44 -8.94 14.43
CA LEU A 82 1.31 -9.74 14.88
C LEU A 82 0.42 -8.80 15.67
N VAL A 83 -0.83 -8.70 15.23
CA VAL A 83 -1.92 -8.02 15.89
C VAL A 83 -2.08 -8.57 17.31
N HIS A 84 -1.36 -8.01 18.28
CA HIS A 84 -1.85 -7.86 19.65
C HIS A 84 -0.97 -6.92 20.46
N LEU A 85 -1.63 -5.88 20.99
CA LEU A 85 -1.20 -5.07 22.11
C LEU A 85 -0.73 -5.98 23.26
N GLY A 86 0.50 -5.80 23.72
CA GLY A 86 1.02 -6.52 24.89
C GLY A 86 2.47 -6.16 25.20
N SER A 87 2.68 -5.56 26.37
CA SER A 87 3.93 -5.01 26.91
C SER A 87 5.21 -5.85 26.67
N ARG A 88 6.32 -5.16 26.36
CA ARG A 88 7.66 -5.64 25.96
C ARG A 88 8.44 -6.52 26.99
N SER A 89 7.82 -7.10 28.01
CA SER A 89 8.55 -7.75 29.12
C SER A 89 8.73 -9.28 29.05
N GLN A 90 8.30 -9.97 27.99
CA GLN A 90 8.32 -11.45 27.93
C GLN A 90 8.94 -12.03 26.65
N ILE A 91 10.13 -11.58 26.24
CA ILE A 91 10.92 -12.23 25.18
C ILE A 91 12.05 -13.06 25.81
N LYS A 92 11.68 -14.18 26.44
CA LYS A 92 12.59 -15.32 26.69
C LYS A 92 11.79 -16.59 26.40
N GLY A 93 11.80 -17.06 25.15
CA GLY A 93 11.08 -18.29 24.80
C GLY A 93 10.77 -18.54 23.32
N ALA A 94 11.47 -17.89 22.38
CA ALA A 94 11.17 -18.00 20.94
C ALA A 94 11.30 -19.43 20.37
N GLY A 95 12.02 -20.34 21.05
CA GLY A 95 12.18 -21.74 20.64
C GLY A 95 10.97 -22.64 20.92
N GLU A 96 10.13 -22.29 21.89
CA GLU A 96 9.02 -23.14 22.37
C GLU A 96 7.74 -22.92 21.56
N ILE A 97 7.47 -21.67 21.17
CA ILE A 97 6.29 -21.25 20.40
C ILE A 97 6.29 -21.90 19.00
N ARG A 98 7.47 -22.06 18.39
CA ARG A 98 7.62 -22.71 17.08
C ARG A 98 7.28 -24.21 17.10
N ARG A 99 7.37 -24.86 18.26
CA ARG A 99 6.99 -26.27 18.46
C ARG A 99 5.48 -26.42 18.67
N ARG A 100 4.86 -25.46 19.37
CA ARG A 100 3.40 -25.46 19.66
C ARG A 100 2.55 -25.17 18.42
N LEU A 101 3.01 -24.31 17.51
CA LEU A 101 2.28 -23.99 16.27
C LEU A 101 2.25 -25.13 15.24
N ARG A 102 3.14 -26.12 15.36
CA ARG A 102 3.17 -27.28 14.44
C ARG A 102 2.24 -28.42 14.86
N SER A 103 1.78 -28.44 16.10
CA SER A 103 0.90 -29.49 16.65
C SER A 103 -0.55 -29.06 16.87
N GLY A 104 -0.92 -27.82 16.53
CA GLY A 104 -2.21 -27.21 16.87
C GLY A 104 -3.02 -26.70 15.68
N PHE A 105 -2.87 -27.27 14.47
CA PHE A 105 -3.79 -27.01 13.36
C PHE A 105 -5.12 -27.72 13.62
N GLY A 106 -5.90 -27.19 14.57
CA GLY A 106 -7.22 -27.63 14.93
C GLY A 106 -8.18 -26.45 14.92
N LEU A 107 -8.91 -26.32 13.82
CA LEU A 107 -10.27 -25.77 13.69
C LEU A 107 -10.63 -24.59 14.61
N TRP A 108 -10.62 -23.37 14.06
CA TRP A 108 -11.47 -22.28 14.59
C TRP A 108 -12.29 -21.70 13.44
N VAL A 109 -13.48 -22.29 13.26
CA VAL A 109 -14.65 -21.56 12.74
C VAL A 109 -15.24 -20.85 13.95
N ALA A 110 -15.48 -19.55 13.85
CA ALA A 110 -16.18 -18.79 14.88
C ALA A 110 -17.06 -17.71 14.22
N PRO A 111 -18.14 -17.30 14.90
CA PRO A 111 -19.49 -17.09 14.37
C PRO A 111 -19.71 -15.78 13.60
#